data_AF-A0A8S1NCW4-F1
#
_entry.id   AF-A0A8S1NCW4-F1
#
_cell.length_a   1.000
_cell.length_b   1.000
_cell.length_c   1.000
_cell.angle_alpha   90.00
_cell.angle_beta   90.00
_cell.angle_gamma   90.00
#
_symmetry.space_group_name_H-M   'P 1'
#
loop_
_entity.id
_entity.type
_entity.pdbx_description
1 polymer ?
#
loop_
_entity_poly.entity_id
_entity_poly.type
_entity_poly.pdbx_seq_one_letter_code
_entity_poly.pdbx_strand_id
1 'polypeptide(L)'
;MSSLFNEVPLQKVIANKAQKIAILVMMLKDIQKEEEEILKQFNKMTKDARTINELYEIMEMINYEMSVRNDDKMMILNEITLQEELLLTEQASLQKQISSISKDLETSEKFQQTRSLRQTGRFLQFNHSNHNLNVETKILQSNIITSYDFEEQSKLNDKIQDNIFNDPIKYNTQEGIDETQVYDWILDIDLINNVQQGWTVYISKQFQANKELVGLANNDNKAQIKWEGATVAVVGLYDKGKTFVLNNLTQSNLPSGKKVTTKGISFKHVDVDSGTQLILVDTAGSYSPVKIQSAMSIVEKEATEHFIIDLVFELSDYFICVVNDFTSLDQRYLDRLSRYIQNSSKTFREIIVVHNLKEVETAEILQHVWTTQVTQIYSTGGSIQRTKVAATNPRINELQEKHVLWFKTQYTRHVCLVSDDSQLGLDVNPWVFSLLKYWLKAVFVPVNRQFSVCENILQYATSKLTQYFKREVNVKLIDTDNQYVKKIVQMEADLQDGELKIPQTNIDQSGLILARPDSFAPATDIIANDKYTIYMDVPGISEEDIEMYRQNVVTIVKGNRKKPYQEEQSDHIKKQERKYGEFTLSFRIPENFERKWKHFGIENGVLKIVYEKDKDDIIPSKFVSQAE
;
A
#
# COMPACT_ATOMS: atom_id res chain seq x y z
N MET A 1 -11.86 43.61 18.55
CA MET A 1 -12.95 42.72 18.12
C MET A 1 -13.69 43.28 16.91
N SER A 2 -14.26 44.49 16.96
CA SER A 2 -15.00 45.07 15.80
C SER A 2 -14.15 45.54 14.63
N SER A 3 -12.82 45.73 14.79
CA SER A 3 -11.91 46.13 13.71
C SER A 3 -11.34 44.96 12.89
N LEU A 4 -11.63 43.70 13.26
CA LEU A 4 -11.21 42.49 12.55
C LEU A 4 -12.23 42.01 11.49
N PHE A 5 -13.36 42.71 11.37
CA PHE A 5 -14.48 42.32 10.49
C PHE A 5 -14.59 43.18 9.21
N ASN A 6 -13.49 43.79 8.77
CA ASN A 6 -13.44 44.56 7.51
C ASN A 6 -12.85 43.77 6.34
N GLU A 7 -13.17 42.49 6.25
CA GLU A 7 -12.91 41.67 5.06
C GLU A 7 -14.25 41.20 4.50
N VAL A 8 -14.39 41.24 3.18
CA VAL A 8 -15.60 40.88 2.43
C VAL A 8 -16.19 39.58 3.02
N PRO A 9 -17.51 39.53 3.33
CA PRO A 9 -18.08 38.37 4.02
C PRO A 9 -17.73 37.11 3.25
N LEU A 10 -17.07 36.15 3.91
CA LEU A 10 -16.60 34.90 3.31
C LEU A 10 -17.73 34.18 2.53
N GLN A 11 -18.96 34.31 3.01
CA GLN A 11 -20.18 33.86 2.34
C GLN A 11 -20.35 34.42 0.92
N LYS A 12 -19.94 35.67 0.67
CA LYS A 12 -20.01 36.34 -0.63
C LYS A 12 -18.93 35.84 -1.60
N VAL A 13 -17.74 35.50 -1.09
CA VAL A 13 -16.66 34.90 -1.89
C VAL A 13 -17.01 33.47 -2.29
N ILE A 14 -17.50 32.68 -1.33
CA ILE A 14 -17.98 31.31 -1.57
C ILE A 14 -19.17 31.32 -2.56
N ALA A 15 -20.14 32.23 -2.38
CA ALA A 15 -21.27 32.35 -3.29
C ALA A 15 -20.83 32.70 -4.73
N ASN A 16 -19.90 33.64 -4.90
CA ASN A 16 -19.38 34.01 -6.22
C ASN A 16 -18.63 32.86 -6.90
N LYS A 17 -17.79 32.12 -6.16
CA LYS A 17 -17.05 30.97 -6.69
C LYS A 17 -17.96 29.78 -7.02
N ALA A 18 -18.94 29.49 -6.17
CA ALA A 18 -19.97 28.49 -6.44
C ALA A 18 -20.79 28.81 -7.70
N GLN A 19 -21.11 30.10 -7.91
CA GLN A 19 -21.79 30.55 -9.12
C GLN A 19 -20.92 30.38 -10.38
N LYS A 20 -19.62 30.64 -10.29
CA LYS A 20 -18.68 30.43 -11.41
C LYS A 20 -18.54 28.94 -11.77
N ILE A 21 -18.43 28.06 -10.78
CA ILE A 21 -18.39 26.60 -11.00
C ILE A 21 -19.70 26.10 -11.60
N ALA A 22 -20.85 26.61 -11.14
CA ALA A 22 -22.14 26.25 -11.71
C ALA A 22 -22.25 26.60 -13.21
N ILE A 23 -21.70 27.75 -13.63
CA ILE A 23 -21.65 28.14 -15.05
C ILE A 23 -20.75 27.18 -15.85
N LEU A 24 -19.57 26.84 -15.34
CA LEU A 24 -18.64 25.91 -16.03
C LEU A 24 -19.26 24.50 -16.17
N VAL A 25 -19.97 24.03 -15.15
CA VAL A 25 -20.71 22.76 -15.20
C VAL A 25 -21.87 22.81 -16.21
N MET A 26 -22.52 23.96 -16.36
CA MET A 26 -23.53 24.14 -17.42
C MET A 26 -22.90 24.06 -18.81
N MET A 27 -21.76 24.72 -19.03
CA MET A 27 -21.03 24.65 -20.31
C MET A 27 -20.62 23.21 -20.67
N LEU A 28 -20.18 22.41 -19.70
CA LEU A 28 -19.88 20.98 -19.91
C LEU A 28 -21.11 20.17 -20.34
N LYS A 29 -22.28 20.48 -19.77
CA LYS A 29 -23.54 19.82 -20.16
C LYS A 29 -23.98 20.22 -21.57
N ASP A 30 -23.74 21.46 -21.96
CA ASP A 30 -24.04 21.94 -23.30
C ASP A 30 -23.14 21.25 -24.34
N ILE A 31 -21.83 21.13 -24.08
CA ILE A 31 -20.90 20.37 -24.94
C ILE A 31 -21.35 18.92 -25.06
N GLN A 32 -21.72 18.27 -23.96
CA GLN A 32 -22.20 16.89 -23.98
C GLN A 32 -23.47 16.73 -24.85
N LYS A 33 -24.36 17.72 -24.82
CA LYS A 33 -25.57 17.71 -25.65
C LYS A 33 -25.23 17.89 -27.14
N GLU A 34 -24.27 18.74 -27.46
CA GLU A 34 -23.78 18.89 -28.84
C GLU A 34 -23.12 17.61 -29.38
N GLU A 35 -22.32 16.92 -28.56
CA GLU A 35 -21.75 15.61 -28.93
C GLU A 35 -22.85 14.59 -29.28
N GLU A 36 -23.92 14.55 -28.49
CA GLU A 36 -25.07 13.68 -28.78
C GLU A 36 -25.80 14.06 -30.08
N GLU A 37 -25.92 15.36 -30.38
CA GLU A 37 -26.52 15.83 -31.63
C GLU A 37 -25.67 15.49 -32.85
N ILE A 38 -24.34 15.62 -32.74
CA ILE A 38 -23.41 15.25 -33.81
C ILE A 38 -23.39 13.76 -34.04
N LEU A 39 -23.42 12.95 -32.98
CA LEU A 39 -23.51 11.51 -33.11
C LEU A 39 -24.82 11.08 -33.78
N LYS A 40 -25.92 11.81 -33.56
CA LYS A 40 -27.19 11.60 -34.28
C LYS A 40 -27.09 12.00 -35.75
N GLN A 41 -26.46 13.13 -36.07
CA GLN A 41 -26.24 13.55 -37.45
C GLN A 41 -25.33 12.58 -38.20
N PHE A 42 -24.27 12.09 -37.55
CA PHE A 42 -23.38 11.07 -38.09
C PHE A 42 -24.11 9.79 -38.47
N ASN A 43 -24.92 9.27 -37.54
CA ASN A 43 -25.70 8.05 -37.75
C ASN A 43 -26.69 8.19 -38.91
N LYS A 44 -27.08 9.42 -39.26
CA LYS A 44 -27.88 9.70 -40.46
C LYS A 44 -27.00 9.73 -41.71
N MET A 45 -25.90 10.47 -41.70
CA MET A 45 -24.98 10.61 -42.84
C MET A 45 -24.36 9.28 -43.26
N THR A 46 -24.01 8.42 -42.30
CA THR A 46 -23.48 7.06 -42.56
C THR A 46 -24.49 6.13 -43.20
N LYS A 47 -25.79 6.29 -42.90
CA LYS A 47 -26.86 5.52 -43.54
C LYS A 47 -27.12 5.96 -44.99
N ASP A 48 -26.88 7.24 -45.27
CA ASP A 48 -27.10 7.84 -46.58
C ASP A 48 -25.89 7.70 -47.53
N ALA A 49 -24.72 7.33 -47.00
CA ALA A 49 -23.49 7.13 -47.76
C ALA A 49 -23.60 5.92 -48.72
N ARG A 50 -23.19 6.11 -49.98
CA ARG A 50 -23.30 5.10 -51.05
C ARG A 50 -21.96 4.57 -51.50
N THR A 51 -20.86 5.20 -51.09
CA THR A 51 -19.50 4.78 -51.42
C THR A 51 -18.61 4.71 -50.18
N ILE A 52 -17.54 3.91 -50.28
CA ILE A 52 -16.55 3.76 -49.21
C ILE A 52 -15.80 5.08 -48.96
N ASN A 53 -15.55 5.89 -50.00
CA ASN A 53 -14.88 7.18 -49.85
C ASN A 53 -15.75 8.19 -49.09
N GLU A 54 -17.07 8.23 -49.36
CA GLU A 54 -17.99 9.07 -48.58
C GLU A 54 -17.98 8.68 -47.09
N LEU A 55 -17.93 7.37 -46.77
CA LEU A 55 -17.82 6.92 -45.38
C LEU A 55 -16.51 7.36 -44.72
N TYR A 56 -15.39 7.33 -45.44
CA TYR A 56 -14.10 7.82 -44.94
C TYR A 56 -14.13 9.32 -44.65
N GLU A 57 -14.66 10.14 -45.57
CA GLU A 57 -14.78 11.59 -45.37
C GLU A 57 -15.68 11.93 -44.17
N ILE A 58 -16.78 11.20 -43.99
CA ILE A 58 -17.67 11.38 -42.84
C ILE A 58 -16.95 10.98 -41.54
N MET A 59 -16.17 9.89 -41.53
CA MET A 59 -15.39 9.47 -40.35
C MET A 59 -14.30 10.48 -39.98
N GLU A 60 -13.59 11.04 -40.95
CA GLU A 60 -12.58 12.09 -40.69
C GLU A 60 -13.22 13.35 -40.10
N MET A 61 -14.35 13.80 -40.64
CA MET A 61 -15.07 14.97 -40.16
C MET A 61 -15.48 14.84 -38.68
N ILE A 62 -15.91 13.64 -38.26
CA ILE A 62 -16.33 13.42 -36.87
C ILE A 62 -15.17 13.23 -35.92
N ASN A 63 -14.11 12.57 -36.37
CA ASN A 63 -12.90 12.51 -35.56
C ASN A 63 -12.37 13.93 -35.28
N TYR A 64 -12.44 14.82 -36.27
CA TYR A 64 -12.10 16.23 -36.09
C TYR A 64 -13.04 16.94 -35.10
N GLU A 65 -14.36 16.88 -35.31
CA GLU A 65 -15.36 17.54 -34.44
C GLU A 65 -15.36 17.00 -32.99
N MET A 66 -15.11 15.71 -32.79
CA MET A 66 -14.97 15.10 -31.46
C MET A 66 -13.63 15.48 -30.81
N SER A 67 -12.56 15.67 -31.59
CA SER A 67 -11.28 16.15 -31.08
C SER A 67 -11.40 17.57 -30.54
N VAL A 68 -12.02 18.48 -31.30
CA VAL A 68 -12.22 19.88 -30.90
C VAL A 68 -13.01 19.98 -29.59
N ARG A 69 -14.09 19.19 -29.45
CA ARG A 69 -14.90 19.18 -28.21
C ARG A 69 -14.17 18.59 -27.02
N ASN A 70 -13.33 17.58 -27.24
CA ASN A 70 -12.48 17.06 -26.18
C ASN A 70 -11.50 18.12 -25.69
N ASP A 71 -10.93 18.92 -26.60
CA ASP A 71 -10.04 20.03 -26.23
C ASP A 71 -10.78 21.10 -25.42
N ASP A 72 -11.98 21.50 -25.84
CA ASP A 72 -12.85 22.45 -25.11
C ASP A 72 -13.22 21.93 -23.72
N LYS A 73 -13.55 20.64 -23.62
CA LYS A 73 -13.87 19.97 -22.35
C LYS A 73 -12.67 19.95 -21.40
N MET A 74 -11.47 19.70 -21.93
CA MET A 74 -10.23 19.72 -21.15
C MET A 74 -9.90 21.14 -20.67
N MET A 75 -10.14 22.16 -21.50
CA MET A 75 -9.97 23.56 -21.09
C MET A 75 -10.90 23.94 -19.93
N ILE A 76 -12.18 23.54 -20.00
CA ILE A 76 -13.14 23.79 -18.92
C ILE A 76 -12.78 23.00 -17.65
N LEU A 77 -12.37 21.74 -17.80
CA LEU A 77 -11.98 20.92 -16.66
C LEU A 77 -10.75 21.49 -15.93
N ASN A 78 -9.75 21.98 -16.68
CA ASN A 78 -8.58 22.64 -16.11
C ASN A 78 -8.96 23.92 -15.35
N GLU A 79 -9.90 24.72 -15.87
CA GLU A 79 -10.39 25.91 -15.15
C GLU A 79 -11.15 25.53 -13.87
N ILE A 80 -11.93 24.44 -13.87
CA ILE A 80 -12.58 23.93 -12.66
C ILE A 80 -11.54 23.52 -11.62
N THR A 81 -10.54 22.73 -12.02
CA THR A 81 -9.44 22.30 -11.13
C THR A 81 -8.68 23.50 -10.56
N LEU A 82 -8.42 24.54 -11.36
CA LEU A 82 -7.79 25.77 -10.89
C LEU A 82 -8.66 26.50 -9.84
N GLN A 83 -9.98 26.54 -10.02
CA GLN A 83 -10.88 27.14 -9.03
C GLN A 83 -10.93 26.32 -7.72
N GLU A 84 -10.83 24.99 -7.80
CA GLU A 84 -10.76 24.10 -6.64
C GLU A 84 -9.46 24.29 -5.85
N GLU A 85 -8.31 24.37 -6.52
CA GLU A 85 -7.02 24.63 -5.88
C GLU A 85 -6.98 25.99 -5.16
N LEU A 86 -7.56 27.02 -5.79
CA LEU A 86 -7.71 28.34 -5.17
C LEU A 86 -8.61 28.31 -3.93
N LEU A 87 -9.66 27.48 -3.92
CA LEU A 87 -10.54 27.29 -2.74
C LEU A 87 -9.81 26.55 -1.61
N LEU A 88 -9.05 25.49 -1.92
CA LEU A 88 -8.28 24.75 -0.93
C LEU A 88 -7.21 25.63 -0.26
N THR A 89 -6.56 26.49 -1.03
CA THR A 89 -5.57 27.45 -0.52
C THR A 89 -6.20 28.47 0.43
N GLU A 90 -7.38 28.98 0.08
CA GLU A 90 -8.15 29.93 0.91
C GLU A 90 -8.66 29.26 2.20
N GLN A 91 -9.12 28.00 2.13
CA GLN A 91 -9.51 27.20 3.28
C GLN A 91 -8.34 26.97 4.25
N ALA A 92 -7.15 26.66 3.74
CA ALA A 92 -5.95 26.49 4.56
C ALA A 92 -5.54 27.79 5.28
N SER A 93 -5.72 28.94 4.64
CA SER A 93 -5.50 30.26 5.26
C SER A 93 -6.47 30.52 6.42
N LEU A 94 -7.75 30.21 6.23
CA LEU A 94 -8.78 30.37 7.27
C LEU A 94 -8.56 29.42 8.45
N GLN A 95 -8.17 28.18 8.20
CA GLN A 95 -7.83 27.24 9.28
C GLN A 95 -6.68 27.75 10.14
N LYS A 96 -5.68 28.41 9.55
CA LYS A 96 -4.60 29.07 10.30
C LYS A 96 -5.12 30.24 11.14
N GLN A 97 -6.03 31.06 10.60
CA GLN A 97 -6.65 32.15 11.36
C GLN A 97 -7.51 31.63 12.53
N ILE A 98 -8.30 30.58 12.32
CA ILE A 98 -9.09 29.92 13.38
C ILE A 98 -8.18 29.35 14.47
N SER A 99 -7.09 28.67 14.09
CA SER A 99 -6.10 28.16 15.04
C SER A 99 -5.49 29.28 15.90
N SER A 100 -5.19 30.43 15.31
CA SER A 100 -4.73 31.63 16.03
C SER A 100 -5.77 32.11 17.04
N ILE A 101 -7.03 32.25 16.60
CA ILE A 101 -8.12 32.74 17.46
C ILE A 101 -8.41 31.77 18.60
N SER A 102 -8.40 30.47 18.36
CA SER A 102 -8.58 29.45 19.41
C SER A 102 -7.48 29.50 20.46
N LYS A 103 -6.23 29.76 20.03
CA LYS A 103 -5.09 29.93 20.96
C LYS A 103 -5.21 31.21 21.80
N ASP A 104 -5.73 32.28 21.21
CA ASP A 104 -6.03 33.53 21.92
C ASP A 104 -7.22 33.37 22.88
N LEU A 105 -8.19 32.51 22.54
CA LEU A 105 -9.33 32.17 23.40
C LEU A 105 -8.88 31.34 24.61
N GLU A 106 -8.08 30.29 24.41
CA GLU A 106 -7.53 29.47 25.50
C GLU A 106 -6.68 30.29 26.48
N THR A 107 -5.89 31.24 25.95
CA THR A 107 -5.10 32.13 26.80
C THR A 107 -5.97 33.11 27.59
N SER A 108 -7.07 33.61 27.00
CA SER A 108 -8.07 34.41 27.69
C SER A 108 -8.83 33.62 28.77
N GLU A 109 -9.22 32.36 28.51
CA GLU A 109 -9.88 31.48 29.48
C GLU A 109 -8.98 31.14 30.67
N LYS A 110 -7.70 30.82 30.41
CA LYS A 110 -6.68 30.64 31.46
C LYS A 110 -6.51 31.91 32.32
N PHE A 111 -6.63 33.09 31.72
CA PHE A 111 -6.57 34.38 32.42
C PHE A 111 -7.83 34.65 33.27
N GLN A 112 -9.01 34.20 32.84
CA GLN A 112 -10.25 34.28 33.64
C GLN A 112 -10.26 33.30 34.82
N GLN A 113 -9.79 32.05 34.62
CA GLN A 113 -9.67 31.06 35.69
C GLN A 113 -8.68 31.49 36.79
N THR A 114 -7.59 32.17 36.43
CA THR A 114 -6.65 32.73 37.42
C THR A 114 -7.21 33.93 38.18
N ARG A 115 -8.17 34.67 37.62
CA ARG A 115 -8.90 35.73 38.34
C ARG A 115 -9.96 35.18 39.30
N SER A 116 -10.70 34.13 38.93
CA SER A 116 -11.72 33.53 39.81
C SER A 116 -11.11 32.84 41.05
N LEU A 117 -9.95 32.20 40.89
CA LEU A 117 -9.20 31.54 41.98
C LEU A 117 -8.66 32.53 43.04
N ARG A 118 -8.48 33.82 42.72
CA ARG A 118 -8.07 34.85 43.69
C ARG A 118 -9.24 35.50 44.43
N GLN A 119 -10.49 35.31 43.99
CA GLN A 119 -11.66 35.99 44.57
C GLN A 119 -12.55 35.09 45.43
N THR A 120 -12.45 33.75 45.33
CA THR A 120 -13.24 32.84 46.17
C THR A 120 -12.35 32.09 47.15
N GLY A 121 -11.95 32.76 48.24
CA GLY A 121 -11.38 32.07 49.39
C GLY A 121 -12.44 31.17 50.04
N ARG A 122 -12.35 29.85 49.85
CA ARG A 122 -13.08 28.85 50.65
C ARG A 122 -12.33 27.51 50.65
N PHE A 123 -11.41 27.39 51.61
CA PHE A 123 -11.06 26.13 52.25
C PHE A 123 -12.17 25.79 53.26
N LEU A 124 -12.55 24.51 53.33
CA LEU A 124 -13.40 23.85 54.36
C LEU A 124 -14.93 24.12 54.34
N GLN A 125 -15.73 23.12 53.94
CA GLN A 125 -16.68 22.36 54.81
C GLN A 125 -17.77 21.58 54.04
N PHE A 126 -18.09 20.41 54.58
CA PHE A 126 -19.14 19.42 54.26
C PHE A 126 -20.59 19.95 54.35
N ASN A 127 -21.52 19.47 53.50
CA ASN A 127 -22.59 18.50 53.83
C ASN A 127 -23.79 18.51 52.84
N HIS A 128 -24.34 17.30 52.64
CA HIS A 128 -25.62 16.84 52.06
C HIS A 128 -26.69 17.84 51.58
N SER A 129 -27.33 17.56 50.43
CA SER A 129 -28.70 16.98 50.36
C SER A 129 -29.23 16.79 48.91
N ASN A 130 -30.12 15.81 48.78
CA ASN A 130 -30.80 15.29 47.59
C ASN A 130 -31.62 16.31 46.79
N HIS A 131 -31.75 16.09 45.48
CA HIS A 131 -33.06 16.06 44.81
C HIS A 131 -33.04 15.35 43.45
N ASN A 132 -33.90 14.34 43.33
CA ASN A 132 -34.32 13.66 42.11
C ASN A 132 -35.15 14.58 41.20
N LEU A 133 -35.03 14.40 39.88
CA LEU A 133 -36.10 14.66 38.91
C LEU A 133 -35.98 13.65 37.75
N ASN A 134 -36.96 12.74 37.70
CA ASN A 134 -37.22 11.81 36.60
C ASN A 134 -37.92 12.52 35.43
N VAL A 135 -37.52 12.20 34.20
CA VAL A 135 -38.39 12.27 33.02
C VAL A 135 -38.15 11.01 32.19
N GLU A 136 -39.17 10.16 32.11
CA GLU A 136 -39.26 9.02 31.20
C GLU A 136 -39.51 9.48 29.76
N THR A 137 -38.75 8.96 28.80
CA THR A 137 -39.20 8.85 27.41
C THR A 137 -38.79 7.51 26.82
N LYS A 138 -39.74 6.94 26.06
CA LYS A 138 -39.88 5.55 25.63
C LYS A 138 -38.73 5.01 24.77
N ILE A 139 -38.47 3.73 25.02
CA ILE A 139 -37.55 2.79 24.37
C ILE A 139 -37.94 2.56 22.89
N LEU A 140 -36.98 2.78 21.99
CA LEU A 140 -36.89 2.10 20.69
C LEU A 140 -35.60 1.25 20.74
N GLN A 141 -35.78 -0.08 20.73
CA GLN A 141 -34.68 -1.04 20.66
C GLN A 141 -33.99 -0.94 19.30
N SER A 142 -32.75 -0.48 19.28
CA SER A 142 -31.81 -0.72 18.19
C SER A 142 -30.50 -1.24 18.80
N ASN A 143 -29.92 -2.25 18.18
CA ASN A 143 -28.74 -2.96 18.65
C ASN A 143 -27.53 -2.00 18.68
N ILE A 144 -27.23 -1.48 19.86
CA ILE A 144 -26.07 -0.62 20.13
C ILE A 144 -24.84 -1.51 20.36
N ILE A 145 -23.76 -1.24 19.64
CA ILE A 145 -22.42 -1.74 19.92
C ILE A 145 -21.89 -0.97 21.12
N THR A 146 -22.31 -1.39 22.32
CA THR A 146 -21.61 -1.29 23.60
C THR A 146 -22.54 -1.92 24.62
N SER A 147 -22.26 -3.15 25.07
CA SER A 147 -22.89 -3.64 26.30
C SER A 147 -22.26 -2.89 27.47
N TYR A 148 -22.85 -1.75 27.82
CA TYR A 148 -22.73 -1.18 29.16
C TYR A 148 -23.66 -1.98 30.07
N ASP A 149 -23.10 -2.91 30.85
CA ASP A 149 -23.80 -3.46 32.02
C ASP A 149 -23.30 -2.69 33.25
N PHE A 150 -24.12 -1.74 33.69
CA PHE A 150 -24.09 -1.20 35.03
C PHE A 150 -24.93 -2.14 35.90
N GLU A 151 -24.33 -3.23 36.39
CA GLU A 151 -24.74 -4.03 37.55
C GLU A 151 -24.06 -5.40 37.46
N GLU A 152 -22.93 -5.59 38.16
CA GLU A 152 -22.69 -6.78 38.98
C GLU A 152 -21.28 -6.80 39.62
N GLN A 153 -21.28 -6.95 40.96
CA GLN A 153 -20.28 -7.63 41.80
C GLN A 153 -18.95 -6.89 42.06
N SER A 154 -18.58 -6.44 43.26
CA SER A 154 -18.71 -6.97 44.64
C SER A 154 -18.22 -8.41 44.83
N LYS A 155 -16.94 -8.48 45.23
CA LYS A 155 -16.25 -9.45 46.11
C LYS A 155 -15.48 -10.63 45.48
N LEU A 156 -14.18 -10.58 45.84
CA LEU A 156 -13.23 -11.65 46.14
C LEU A 156 -12.52 -12.31 44.95
N ASN A 157 -11.23 -12.68 45.02
CA ASN A 157 -9.98 -11.99 45.39
C ASN A 157 -8.85 -12.94 44.92
N ASP A 158 -7.65 -12.39 44.73
CA ASP A 158 -6.34 -13.02 44.94
C ASP A 158 -5.92 -14.20 44.04
N LYS A 159 -5.29 -13.86 42.92
CA LYS A 159 -3.86 -14.14 42.64
C LYS A 159 -3.52 -13.63 41.25
N ILE A 160 -2.75 -12.55 41.18
CA ILE A 160 -1.64 -12.28 40.26
C ILE A 160 -1.12 -10.92 40.72
N GLN A 161 -0.23 -10.97 41.71
CA GLN A 161 0.77 -9.93 41.87
C GLN A 161 1.89 -10.32 40.92
N ASP A 162 2.05 -9.53 39.86
CA ASP A 162 3.35 -9.01 39.45
C ASP A 162 3.10 -7.75 38.61
N ASN A 163 3.78 -6.68 39.00
CA ASN A 163 3.72 -5.36 38.38
C ASN A 163 4.26 -5.45 36.94
N ILE A 164 3.40 -5.41 35.90
CA ILE A 164 3.86 -5.38 34.49
C ILE A 164 3.12 -4.34 33.67
N PHE A 165 2.81 -3.15 34.16
CA PHE A 165 2.22 -2.12 33.28
C PHE A 165 2.68 -0.73 33.70
N ASN A 166 3.80 -0.28 33.11
CA ASN A 166 4.25 1.11 33.20
C ASN A 166 3.99 1.82 31.87
N ASP A 167 3.52 3.07 32.03
CA ASP A 167 3.37 4.24 31.16
C ASP A 167 3.40 4.11 29.62
N PRO A 168 2.58 4.93 28.92
CA PRO A 168 2.60 5.01 27.46
C PRO A 168 3.99 5.37 26.93
N ILE A 169 4.43 4.65 25.90
CA ILE A 169 5.73 4.84 25.25
C ILE A 169 5.77 6.24 24.65
N LYS A 170 6.70 7.08 25.13
CA LYS A 170 6.99 8.37 24.49
C LYS A 170 7.69 8.11 23.16
N TYR A 171 6.97 8.22 22.05
CA TYR A 171 7.54 8.10 20.70
C TYR A 171 8.64 9.14 20.50
N ASN A 172 9.83 8.68 20.13
CA ASN A 172 10.96 9.57 19.92
C ASN A 172 10.85 10.23 18.53
N THR A 173 10.32 11.44 18.47
CA THR A 173 10.13 12.23 17.24
C THR A 173 11.37 13.02 16.81
N GLN A 174 12.54 12.74 17.40
CA GLN A 174 13.77 13.48 17.15
C GLN A 174 14.32 13.25 15.73
N GLU A 175 14.76 14.33 15.08
CA GLU A 175 15.53 14.28 13.84
C GLU A 175 16.91 13.65 14.09
N GLY A 176 17.33 12.73 13.21
CA GLY A 176 18.70 12.18 13.23
C GLY A 176 18.90 10.87 14.00
N ILE A 177 17.84 10.11 14.32
CA ILE A 177 17.99 8.75 14.87
C ILE A 177 18.56 7.83 13.79
N ASP A 178 19.70 7.21 14.07
CA ASP A 178 20.29 6.19 13.22
C ASP A 178 19.48 4.88 13.33
N GLU A 179 18.60 4.63 12.36
CA GLU A 179 17.75 3.43 12.29
C GLU A 179 18.55 2.13 12.41
N THR A 180 19.82 2.12 11.95
CA THR A 180 20.71 0.95 12.03
C THR A 180 21.05 0.55 13.47
N GLN A 181 20.77 1.41 14.44
CA GLN A 181 21.00 1.16 15.86
C GLN A 181 19.73 0.79 16.63
N VAL A 182 18.54 0.95 16.05
CA VAL A 182 17.27 0.71 16.76
C VAL A 182 16.73 -0.70 16.52
N TYR A 183 16.74 -1.13 15.27
CA TYR A 183 16.51 -2.52 14.92
C TYR A 183 17.74 -3.36 15.28
N ASP A 184 17.56 -4.66 15.44
CA ASP A 184 18.69 -5.54 15.73
C ASP A 184 19.60 -5.68 14.52
N TRP A 185 18.98 -5.80 13.35
CA TRP A 185 19.65 -5.72 12.07
C TRP A 185 18.66 -5.36 10.95
N ILE A 186 19.20 -4.84 9.86
CA ILE A 186 18.45 -4.37 8.69
C ILE A 186 19.08 -4.95 7.43
N LEU A 187 18.27 -5.54 6.58
CA LEU A 187 18.62 -5.91 5.22
C LEU A 187 18.10 -4.82 4.27
N ASP A 188 19.03 -4.02 3.75
CA ASP A 188 18.75 -2.89 2.87
C ASP A 188 18.74 -3.34 1.41
N ILE A 189 17.54 -3.56 0.88
CA ILE A 189 17.28 -3.89 -0.52
C ILE A 189 16.56 -2.69 -1.15
N ASP A 190 17.32 -1.82 -1.81
CA ASP A 190 16.74 -0.72 -2.57
C ASP A 190 16.19 -1.21 -3.93
N LEU A 191 17.02 -1.92 -4.69
CA LEU A 191 16.68 -2.58 -5.95
C LEU A 191 17.29 -3.99 -6.00
N ILE A 192 16.56 -4.93 -6.61
CA ILE A 192 17.07 -6.31 -6.74
C ILE A 192 18.32 -6.42 -7.63
N ASN A 193 18.46 -5.53 -8.63
CA ASN A 193 19.63 -5.48 -9.52
C ASN A 193 20.91 -5.09 -8.76
N ASN A 194 20.78 -4.36 -7.64
CA ASN A 194 21.93 -3.93 -6.84
C ASN A 194 22.60 -5.08 -6.08
N VAL A 195 22.10 -6.32 -6.18
CA VAL A 195 22.76 -7.51 -5.62
C VAL A 195 24.18 -7.70 -6.17
N GLN A 196 24.47 -7.17 -7.36
CA GLN A 196 25.81 -7.16 -7.95
C GLN A 196 26.79 -6.26 -7.16
N GLN A 197 26.31 -5.10 -6.69
CA GLN A 197 27.08 -4.15 -5.88
C GLN A 197 27.03 -4.51 -4.38
N GLY A 198 26.14 -5.43 -4.03
CA GLY A 198 25.90 -5.97 -2.71
C GLY A 198 24.79 -5.25 -1.97
N TRP A 199 23.76 -5.99 -1.55
CA TRP A 199 22.78 -5.47 -0.60
C TRP A 199 23.43 -5.34 0.77
N THR A 200 23.18 -4.20 1.43
CA THR A 200 23.84 -3.90 2.70
C THR A 200 23.07 -4.52 3.86
N VAL A 201 23.78 -5.16 4.77
CA VAL A 201 23.23 -5.70 6.02
C VAL A 201 23.82 -4.91 7.17
N TYR A 202 23.00 -4.09 7.82
CA TYR A 202 23.38 -3.33 9.00
C TYR A 202 23.08 -4.14 10.26
N ILE A 203 24.02 -4.18 11.21
CA ILE A 203 23.88 -4.86 12.50
C ILE A 203 24.05 -3.83 13.60
N SER A 204 23.10 -3.76 14.53
CA SER A 204 23.21 -2.80 15.62
C SER A 204 24.30 -3.18 16.61
N LYS A 205 24.84 -2.18 17.29
CA LYS A 205 25.86 -2.41 18.33
C LYS A 205 25.36 -3.33 19.44
N GLN A 206 24.07 -3.23 19.78
CA GLN A 206 23.44 -4.02 20.84
C GLN A 206 23.28 -5.48 20.43
N PHE A 207 22.99 -5.74 19.15
CA PHE A 207 22.77 -7.09 18.65
C PHE A 207 24.05 -7.80 18.17
N GLN A 208 25.16 -7.08 17.99
CA GLN A 208 26.40 -7.63 17.44
C GLN A 208 26.89 -8.91 18.15
N ALA A 209 26.71 -9.03 19.46
CA ALA A 209 27.08 -10.22 20.23
C ALA A 209 26.18 -11.44 19.95
N ASN A 210 24.95 -11.19 19.50
CA ASN A 210 23.91 -12.20 19.25
C ASN A 210 23.73 -12.51 17.75
N LYS A 211 24.57 -11.94 16.87
CA LYS A 211 24.47 -12.11 15.41
C LYS A 211 24.51 -13.58 14.94
N GLU A 212 25.13 -14.46 15.73
CA GLU A 212 25.18 -15.90 15.48
C GLU A 212 23.79 -16.54 15.48
N LEU A 213 22.87 -16.07 16.33
CA LEU A 213 21.50 -16.61 16.49
C LEU A 213 20.70 -16.60 15.19
N VAL A 214 20.99 -15.63 14.31
CA VAL A 214 20.28 -15.42 13.04
C VAL A 214 21.15 -15.78 11.82
N GLY A 215 22.30 -16.41 12.04
CA GLY A 215 23.20 -16.86 10.98
C GLY A 215 24.00 -15.75 10.29
N LEU A 216 24.25 -14.63 10.97
CA LEU A 216 25.08 -13.54 10.44
C LEU A 216 26.58 -13.71 10.74
N ALA A 217 26.99 -14.82 11.38
CA ALA A 217 28.40 -15.14 11.62
C ALA A 217 29.05 -15.90 10.45
N ASN A 218 30.38 -15.89 10.39
CA ASN A 218 31.11 -16.57 9.32
C ASN A 218 31.13 -18.09 9.49
N ASN A 219 31.15 -18.78 8.36
CA ASN A 219 30.97 -20.23 8.19
C ASN A 219 32.04 -21.14 8.81
N ASP A 220 33.00 -20.64 9.58
CA ASP A 220 34.15 -21.44 10.02
C ASP A 220 33.89 -22.28 11.29
N ASN A 221 32.85 -21.98 12.06
CA ASN A 221 32.45 -22.79 13.22
C ASN A 221 30.98 -23.20 13.10
N LYS A 222 30.74 -24.44 12.65
CA LYS A 222 29.44 -25.11 12.48
C LYS A 222 28.68 -25.39 13.78
N ALA A 223 28.96 -24.71 14.88
CA ALA A 223 28.07 -24.73 16.05
C ALA A 223 26.96 -23.69 15.80
N GLN A 224 26.07 -23.99 14.83
CA GLN A 224 24.94 -23.14 14.46
C GLN A 224 23.97 -23.05 15.65
N ILE A 225 24.09 -22.01 16.50
CA ILE A 225 23.01 -21.64 17.40
C ILE A 225 21.89 -21.11 16.50
N LYS A 226 20.85 -21.91 16.35
CA LYS A 226 19.68 -21.57 15.53
C LYS A 226 18.62 -20.94 16.41
N TRP A 227 17.98 -19.90 15.87
CA TRP A 227 16.84 -19.26 16.49
C TRP A 227 15.74 -20.30 16.77
N GLU A 228 15.25 -20.31 18.01
CA GLU A 228 14.11 -21.10 18.45
C GLU A 228 12.99 -20.14 18.86
N GLY A 229 11.96 -20.08 18.04
CA GLY A 229 10.86 -19.12 18.15
C GLY A 229 10.17 -18.97 16.81
N ALA A 230 9.35 -17.94 16.66
CA ALA A 230 8.67 -17.68 15.39
C ALA A 230 8.89 -16.25 14.89
N THR A 231 8.59 -16.06 13.62
CA THR A 231 8.67 -14.77 12.93
C THR A 231 7.29 -14.20 12.69
N VAL A 232 7.12 -12.91 13.00
CA VAL A 232 5.87 -12.17 12.80
C VAL A 232 6.14 -11.04 11.83
N ALA A 233 5.58 -11.12 10.62
CA ALA A 233 5.65 -10.04 9.66
C ALA A 233 4.54 -9.02 9.88
N VAL A 234 4.92 -7.75 9.90
CA VAL A 234 3.98 -6.63 9.86
C VAL A 234 4.06 -5.99 8.49
N VAL A 235 2.97 -6.15 7.73
CA VAL A 235 2.89 -5.84 6.30
C VAL A 235 1.72 -4.90 6.04
N GLY A 236 1.68 -4.33 4.84
CA GLY A 236 0.67 -3.35 4.44
C GLY A 236 1.27 -2.21 3.62
N LEU A 237 0.41 -1.47 2.93
CA LEU A 237 0.81 -0.38 2.04
C LEU A 237 1.60 0.71 2.79
N TYR A 238 2.21 1.60 2.02
CA TYR A 238 2.91 2.78 2.55
C TYR A 238 1.99 3.66 3.43
N ASP A 239 2.57 4.25 4.49
CA ASP A 239 1.93 5.15 5.46
C ASP A 239 0.74 4.60 6.30
N LYS A 240 0.59 3.26 6.39
CA LYS A 240 -0.50 2.64 7.19
C LYS A 240 -0.25 2.56 8.71
N GLY A 241 0.94 2.91 9.18
CA GLY A 241 1.27 2.88 10.61
C GLY A 241 1.69 1.50 11.15
N LYS A 242 2.38 0.69 10.33
CA LYS A 242 2.96 -0.61 10.71
C LYS A 242 3.83 -0.53 11.97
N THR A 243 4.80 0.41 11.98
CA THR A 243 5.72 0.61 13.10
C THR A 243 5.01 1.08 14.38
N PHE A 244 3.91 1.85 14.25
CA PHE A 244 3.06 2.22 15.40
C PHE A 244 2.41 0.99 16.05
N VAL A 245 1.84 0.09 15.22
CA VAL A 245 1.26 -1.16 15.71
C VAL A 245 2.34 -2.03 16.37
N LEU A 246 3.53 -2.14 15.76
CA LEU A 246 4.67 -2.88 16.30
C LEU A 246 5.13 -2.38 17.67
N ASN A 247 5.31 -1.07 17.83
CA ASN A 247 5.75 -0.46 19.08
C ASN A 247 4.79 -0.77 20.23
N ASN A 248 3.48 -0.65 19.99
CA ASN A 248 2.47 -0.95 21.02
C ASN A 248 2.34 -2.45 21.33
N LEU A 249 2.55 -3.31 20.33
CA LEU A 249 2.53 -4.75 20.54
C LEU A 249 3.72 -5.24 21.36
N THR A 250 4.87 -4.61 21.19
CA THR A 250 6.14 -5.17 21.71
C THR A 250 6.84 -4.31 22.74
N GLN A 251 6.30 -3.14 23.05
CA GLN A 251 6.95 -2.13 23.88
C GLN A 251 8.33 -1.69 23.36
N SER A 252 8.55 -1.90 22.06
CA SER A 252 9.73 -1.41 21.38
C SER A 252 9.61 0.10 21.17
N ASN A 253 10.74 0.82 21.23
CA ASN A 253 10.81 2.23 20.89
C ASN A 253 11.41 2.41 19.49
N LEU A 254 10.80 1.74 18.49
CA LEU A 254 11.23 1.85 17.10
C LEU A 254 10.86 3.26 16.57
N PRO A 255 11.69 3.87 15.73
CA PRO A 255 11.41 5.19 15.20
C PRO A 255 10.18 5.11 14.28
N SER A 256 9.16 5.91 14.58
CA SER A 256 7.87 5.86 13.87
C SER A 256 7.37 7.27 13.54
N GLY A 257 6.81 7.46 12.35
CA GLY A 257 6.21 8.72 11.92
C GLY A 257 6.54 9.04 10.45
N LYS A 258 5.95 10.12 9.91
CA LYS A 258 6.11 10.48 8.48
C LYS A 258 7.53 10.88 8.09
N LYS A 259 8.39 11.22 9.05
CA LYS A 259 9.79 11.61 8.83
C LYS A 259 10.77 10.43 8.81
N VAL A 260 10.30 9.22 9.14
CA VAL A 260 11.12 8.02 9.29
C VAL A 260 10.57 6.96 8.34
N THR A 261 11.43 6.36 7.53
CA THR A 261 11.01 5.31 6.59
C THR A 261 11.83 4.06 6.84
N THR A 262 11.17 2.98 7.27
CA THR A 262 11.80 1.67 7.43
C THR A 262 12.52 1.28 6.14
N LYS A 263 13.83 1.03 6.21
CA LYS A 263 14.64 0.59 5.07
C LYS A 263 14.50 -0.91 4.85
N GLY A 264 14.27 -1.31 3.60
CA GLY A 264 14.21 -2.70 3.16
C GLY A 264 13.38 -3.60 4.10
N ILE A 265 14.07 -4.54 4.76
CA ILE A 265 13.51 -5.46 5.74
C ILE A 265 14.27 -5.30 7.06
N SER A 266 13.56 -4.89 8.10
CA SER A 266 14.12 -4.62 9.43
C SER A 266 13.67 -5.67 10.44
N PHE A 267 14.60 -6.17 11.25
CA PHE A 267 14.36 -7.27 12.18
C PHE A 267 14.52 -6.83 13.63
N LYS A 268 13.59 -7.24 14.49
CA LYS A 268 13.67 -6.99 15.94
C LYS A 268 13.28 -8.22 16.75
N HIS A 269 14.17 -8.64 17.63
CA HIS A 269 13.95 -9.64 18.67
C HIS A 269 13.10 -9.06 19.78
N VAL A 270 12.06 -9.79 20.17
CA VAL A 270 11.21 -9.46 21.31
C VAL A 270 10.90 -10.72 22.09
N ASP A 271 11.11 -10.64 23.40
CA ASP A 271 10.62 -11.62 24.36
C ASP A 271 9.30 -11.14 24.94
N VAL A 272 8.23 -11.87 24.65
CA VAL A 272 6.91 -11.59 25.21
C VAL A 272 6.70 -12.48 26.44
N ASP A 273 6.60 -11.84 27.61
CA ASP A 273 6.27 -12.44 28.91
C ASP A 273 7.16 -13.62 29.34
N SER A 274 8.48 -13.46 29.21
CA SER A 274 9.49 -14.39 29.76
C SER A 274 9.38 -15.83 29.21
N GLY A 275 9.28 -15.97 27.90
CA GLY A 275 9.27 -17.30 27.27
C GLY A 275 8.82 -17.36 25.82
N THR A 276 8.12 -16.34 25.30
CA THR A 276 7.70 -16.33 23.88
C THR A 276 8.69 -15.51 23.07
N GLN A 277 9.58 -16.22 22.38
CA GLN A 277 10.65 -15.63 21.58
C GLN A 277 10.12 -15.31 20.17
N LEU A 278 10.07 -14.02 19.82
CA LEU A 278 9.60 -13.54 18.52
C LEU A 278 10.71 -12.78 17.77
N ILE A 279 10.75 -12.96 16.45
CA ILE A 279 11.41 -12.02 15.54
C ILE A 279 10.32 -11.27 14.79
N LEU A 280 10.25 -9.98 15.03
CA LEU A 280 9.43 -9.07 14.24
C LEU A 280 10.13 -8.76 12.94
N VAL A 281 9.39 -8.88 11.84
CA VAL A 281 9.83 -8.48 10.50
C VAL A 281 9.02 -7.26 10.11
N ASP A 282 9.64 -6.09 10.19
CA ASP A 282 9.05 -4.82 9.76
C ASP A 282 9.54 -4.49 8.35
N THR A 283 8.61 -4.27 7.43
CA THR A 283 8.95 -3.99 6.03
C THR A 283 8.74 -2.52 5.71
N ALA A 284 9.54 -2.00 4.79
CA ALA A 284 9.14 -0.81 4.05
C ALA A 284 7.71 -1.01 3.51
N GLY A 285 6.87 0.02 3.56
CA GLY A 285 5.53 -0.08 2.99
C GLY A 285 5.58 -0.26 1.49
N SER A 286 4.78 -1.19 0.96
CA SER A 286 4.62 -1.37 -0.49
C SER A 286 4.08 -0.09 -1.13
N TYR A 287 4.42 0.14 -2.40
CA TYR A 287 4.12 1.36 -3.15
C TYR A 287 4.77 2.61 -2.56
N SER A 288 5.98 2.46 -2.01
CA SER A 288 6.78 3.61 -1.58
C SER A 288 7.26 4.43 -2.79
N PRO A 289 7.33 5.78 -2.72
CA PRO A 289 7.87 6.58 -3.81
C PRO A 289 9.30 6.19 -4.19
N VAL A 290 9.59 6.21 -5.49
CA VAL A 290 10.89 5.81 -6.07
C VAL A 290 11.57 7.01 -6.68
N LYS A 291 12.89 7.14 -6.49
CA LYS A 291 13.68 8.10 -7.26
C LYS A 291 13.81 7.62 -8.70
N ILE A 292 13.24 8.36 -9.64
CA ILE A 292 13.31 8.03 -11.07
C ILE A 292 14.73 8.35 -11.57
N GLN A 293 15.51 7.31 -11.85
CA GLN A 293 16.85 7.43 -12.46
C GLN A 293 16.86 6.94 -13.91
N SER A 294 15.93 6.06 -14.26
CA SER A 294 15.71 5.55 -15.61
C SER A 294 14.22 5.33 -15.86
N ALA A 295 13.84 5.13 -17.12
CA ALA A 295 12.46 4.75 -17.48
C ALA A 295 12.02 3.42 -16.84
N MET A 296 12.98 2.59 -16.38
CA MET A 296 12.73 1.30 -15.74
C MET A 296 12.68 1.38 -14.20
N SER A 297 12.98 2.52 -13.58
CA SER A 297 13.07 2.61 -12.11
C SER A 297 11.78 2.20 -11.39
N ILE A 298 10.61 2.49 -11.99
CA ILE A 298 9.31 2.08 -11.43
C ILE A 298 9.14 0.56 -11.48
N VAL A 299 9.51 -0.05 -12.62
CA VAL A 299 9.45 -1.49 -12.85
C VAL A 299 10.37 -2.24 -11.90
N GLU A 300 11.62 -1.77 -11.80
CA GLU A 300 12.64 -2.37 -10.96
C GLU A 300 12.21 -2.28 -9.50
N LYS A 301 11.58 -1.16 -9.09
CA LYS A 301 10.98 -1.07 -7.76
C LYS A 301 9.87 -2.08 -7.58
N GLU A 302 8.93 -2.18 -8.52
CA GLU A 302 7.80 -3.10 -8.40
C GLU A 302 8.28 -4.57 -8.26
N ALA A 303 9.25 -4.97 -9.09
CA ALA A 303 9.89 -6.28 -8.97
C ALA A 303 10.59 -6.46 -7.63
N THR A 304 11.22 -5.40 -7.12
CA THR A 304 11.86 -5.39 -5.80
C THR A 304 10.84 -5.51 -4.67
N GLU A 305 9.71 -4.80 -4.74
CA GLU A 305 8.63 -4.90 -3.76
C GLU A 305 8.01 -6.29 -3.76
N HIS A 306 7.79 -6.88 -4.94
CA HIS A 306 7.34 -8.27 -5.07
C HIS A 306 8.34 -9.25 -4.46
N PHE A 307 9.64 -9.10 -4.76
CA PHE A 307 10.68 -9.93 -4.16
C PHE A 307 10.70 -9.80 -2.62
N ILE A 308 10.61 -8.58 -2.10
CA ILE A 308 10.57 -8.33 -0.65
C ILE A 308 9.33 -8.96 -0.02
N ILE A 309 8.14 -8.81 -0.62
CA ILE A 309 6.90 -9.42 -0.12
C ILE A 309 7.04 -10.94 -0.09
N ASP A 310 7.51 -11.55 -1.18
CA ASP A 310 7.62 -13.01 -1.24
C ASP A 310 8.73 -13.53 -0.31
N LEU A 311 9.81 -12.77 -0.10
CA LEU A 311 10.86 -13.10 0.86
C LEU A 311 10.33 -13.01 2.30
N VAL A 312 9.69 -11.90 2.66
CA VAL A 312 9.06 -11.70 3.98
C VAL A 312 8.02 -12.78 4.20
N PHE A 313 7.28 -13.14 3.16
CA PHE A 313 6.39 -14.28 3.19
C PHE A 313 7.15 -15.54 3.57
N GLU A 314 8.16 -15.98 2.81
CA GLU A 314 8.92 -17.19 3.12
C GLU A 314 9.47 -17.22 4.55
N LEU A 315 9.95 -16.07 5.05
CA LEU A 315 10.56 -15.96 6.37
C LEU A 315 9.56 -16.01 7.53
N SER A 316 8.29 -15.66 7.31
CA SER A 316 7.35 -15.33 8.39
C SER A 316 6.35 -16.43 8.70
N ASP A 317 6.18 -16.77 9.97
CA ASP A 317 5.17 -17.73 10.42
C ASP A 317 3.78 -17.09 10.56
N TYR A 318 3.74 -15.82 10.97
CA TYR A 318 2.51 -15.05 11.20
C TYR A 318 2.51 -13.72 10.46
N PHE A 319 1.32 -13.24 10.11
CA PHE A 319 1.14 -12.00 9.36
C PHE A 319 0.14 -11.07 10.05
N ILE A 320 0.59 -9.84 10.27
CA ILE A 320 -0.24 -8.70 10.68
C ILE A 320 -0.27 -7.73 9.49
N CYS A 321 -1.42 -7.64 8.82
CA CYS A 321 -1.66 -6.69 7.75
C CYS A 321 -2.28 -5.41 8.34
N VAL A 322 -1.56 -4.30 8.27
CA VAL A 322 -2.04 -3.00 8.77
C VAL A 322 -2.61 -2.18 7.62
N VAL A 323 -3.87 -1.77 7.77
CA VAL A 323 -4.62 -0.95 6.83
C VAL A 323 -5.18 0.27 7.56
N ASN A 324 -5.56 1.33 6.86
CA ASN A 324 -6.31 2.45 7.46
C ASN A 324 -7.77 2.25 7.07
N ASP A 325 -8.28 3.09 6.17
CA ASP A 325 -9.47 2.77 5.41
C ASP A 325 -9.22 1.55 4.52
N PHE A 326 -10.18 0.64 4.47
CA PHE A 326 -10.07 -0.62 3.76
C PHE A 326 -10.44 -0.48 2.28
N THR A 327 -9.61 0.26 1.57
CA THR A 327 -9.82 0.59 0.15
C THR A 327 -9.73 -0.65 -0.75
N SER A 328 -10.11 -0.50 -2.02
CA SER A 328 -9.97 -1.57 -3.02
C SER A 328 -8.50 -2.00 -3.22
N LEU A 329 -7.53 -1.10 -3.00
CA LEU A 329 -6.11 -1.44 -3.07
C LEU A 329 -5.67 -2.28 -1.87
N ASP A 330 -6.12 -1.92 -0.66
CA ASP A 330 -5.88 -2.69 0.56
C ASP A 330 -6.53 -4.09 0.45
N GLN A 331 -7.75 -4.18 -0.10
CA GLN A 331 -8.44 -5.45 -0.36
C GLN A 331 -7.68 -6.34 -1.36
N ARG A 332 -7.20 -5.77 -2.47
CA ARG A 332 -6.38 -6.50 -3.45
C ARG A 332 -5.07 -7.00 -2.84
N TYR A 333 -4.43 -6.16 -2.03
CA TYR A 333 -3.21 -6.53 -1.31
C TYR A 333 -3.47 -7.71 -0.35
N LEU A 334 -4.55 -7.64 0.43
CA LEU A 334 -4.95 -8.70 1.35
C LEU A 334 -5.35 -10.00 0.64
N ASP A 335 -6.11 -9.92 -0.45
CA ASP A 335 -6.49 -11.07 -1.27
C ASP A 335 -5.24 -11.77 -1.85
N ARG A 336 -4.26 -11.00 -2.33
CA ARG A 336 -2.98 -11.54 -2.79
C ARG A 336 -2.26 -12.31 -1.68
N LEU A 337 -2.08 -11.70 -0.50
CA LEU A 337 -1.46 -12.36 0.65
C LEU A 337 -2.22 -13.62 1.07
N SER A 338 -3.55 -13.55 1.10
CA SER A 338 -4.40 -14.69 1.45
C SER A 338 -4.22 -15.87 0.49
N ARG A 339 -4.17 -15.62 -0.82
CA ARG A 339 -3.91 -16.66 -1.84
C ARG A 339 -2.51 -17.27 -1.69
N TYR A 340 -1.49 -16.48 -1.38
CA TYR A 340 -0.16 -17.01 -1.09
C TYR A 340 -0.17 -17.97 0.10
N ILE A 341 -0.82 -17.57 1.20
CA ILE A 341 -0.97 -18.43 2.38
C ILE A 341 -1.70 -19.73 2.05
N GLN A 342 -2.80 -19.65 1.30
CA GLN A 342 -3.61 -20.81 0.91
C GLN A 342 -2.83 -21.84 0.09
N ASN A 343 -1.96 -21.37 -0.81
CA ASN A 343 -1.14 -22.21 -1.66
C ASN A 343 0.19 -22.63 -1.00
N SER A 344 0.42 -22.26 0.26
CA SER A 344 1.64 -22.59 1.00
C SER A 344 1.48 -23.83 1.89
N SER A 345 2.61 -24.43 2.24
CA SER A 345 2.69 -25.52 3.22
C SER A 345 2.60 -25.04 4.67
N LYS A 346 2.32 -23.76 4.92
CA LYS A 346 2.29 -23.18 6.27
C LYS A 346 1.12 -23.72 7.09
N THR A 347 1.40 -23.91 8.38
CA THR A 347 0.46 -24.42 9.38
C THR A 347 -0.58 -23.37 9.75
N PHE A 348 -0.15 -22.13 9.99
CA PHE A 348 -1.05 -21.02 10.23
C PHE A 348 -1.48 -20.38 8.90
N ARG A 349 -2.80 -20.37 8.66
CA ARG A 349 -3.37 -19.93 7.38
C ARG A 349 -4.27 -18.71 7.47
N GLU A 350 -4.17 -17.95 8.56
CA GLU A 350 -4.97 -16.75 8.77
C GLU A 350 -4.09 -15.50 8.77
N ILE A 351 -4.65 -14.37 8.34
CA ILE A 351 -4.01 -13.05 8.42
C ILE A 351 -4.73 -12.22 9.47
N ILE A 352 -3.97 -11.62 10.39
CA ILE A 352 -4.51 -10.64 11.32
C ILE A 352 -4.53 -9.29 10.59
N VAL A 353 -5.70 -8.70 10.42
CA VAL A 353 -5.89 -7.41 9.76
C VAL A 353 -6.20 -6.36 10.81
N VAL A 354 -5.33 -5.38 10.95
CA VAL A 354 -5.47 -4.27 11.88
C VAL A 354 -5.88 -3.03 11.10
N HIS A 355 -7.13 -2.61 11.27
CA HIS A 355 -7.65 -1.36 10.72
C HIS A 355 -7.26 -0.21 11.64
N ASN A 356 -6.17 0.47 11.32
CA ASN A 356 -5.61 1.62 12.02
C ASN A 356 -6.33 2.92 11.60
N LEU A 357 -7.53 3.13 12.14
CA LEU A 357 -8.42 4.24 11.81
C LEU A 357 -8.02 5.51 12.56
N LYS A 358 -6.91 6.12 12.15
CA LYS A 358 -6.25 7.26 12.84
C LYS A 358 -7.14 8.49 13.05
N GLU A 359 -8.15 8.68 12.20
CA GLU A 359 -9.05 9.85 12.22
C GLU A 359 -10.37 9.57 12.96
N VAL A 360 -10.58 8.35 13.45
CA VAL A 360 -11.83 7.98 14.14
C VAL A 360 -11.68 8.28 15.62
N GLU A 361 -12.52 9.17 16.14
CA GLU A 361 -12.46 9.62 17.54
C GLU A 361 -13.74 9.29 18.35
N THR A 362 -14.82 8.87 17.68
CA THR A 362 -16.13 8.63 18.30
C THR A 362 -16.70 7.25 17.96
N ALA A 363 -17.48 6.69 18.89
CA ALA A 363 -18.06 5.35 18.75
C ALA A 363 -19.05 5.25 17.58
N GLU A 364 -19.79 6.32 17.30
CA GLU A 364 -20.74 6.38 16.18
C GLU A 364 -20.01 6.28 14.83
N ILE A 365 -18.93 7.05 14.66
CA ILE A 365 -18.10 6.99 13.45
C ILE A 365 -17.46 5.61 13.33
N LEU A 366 -16.92 5.07 14.42
CA LEU A 366 -16.33 3.73 14.43
C LEU A 366 -17.35 2.67 13.97
N GLN A 367 -18.57 2.70 14.50
CA GLN A 367 -19.62 1.76 14.12
C GLN A 367 -19.96 1.88 12.64
N HIS A 368 -20.08 3.09 12.11
CA HIS A 368 -20.34 3.33 10.69
C HIS A 368 -19.21 2.79 9.81
N VAL A 369 -17.95 3.16 10.11
CA VAL A 369 -16.76 2.74 9.37
C VAL A 369 -16.58 1.22 9.43
N TRP A 370 -16.69 0.62 10.61
CA TRP A 370 -16.57 -0.84 10.79
C TRP A 370 -17.64 -1.60 10.01
N THR A 371 -18.87 -1.07 10.02
CA THR A 371 -19.98 -1.71 9.32
C THR A 371 -19.75 -1.71 7.82
N THR A 372 -19.44 -0.54 7.25
CA THR A 372 -19.29 -0.30 5.81
C THR A 372 -18.00 -0.91 5.25
N GLN A 373 -16.90 -0.84 5.99
CA GLN A 373 -15.59 -1.26 5.50
C GLN A 373 -15.21 -2.70 5.90
N VAL A 374 -15.94 -3.36 6.80
CA VAL A 374 -15.60 -4.73 7.22
C VAL A 374 -16.80 -5.65 7.13
N THR A 375 -17.84 -5.40 7.92
CA THR A 375 -18.91 -6.39 8.09
C THR A 375 -19.80 -6.54 6.84
N GLN A 376 -20.07 -5.46 6.11
CA GLN A 376 -20.86 -5.50 4.88
C GLN A 376 -20.09 -6.10 3.70
N ILE A 377 -18.78 -5.82 3.63
CA ILE A 377 -17.91 -6.37 2.57
C ILE A 377 -17.85 -7.89 2.64
N TYR A 378 -17.80 -8.42 3.86
CA TYR A 378 -17.71 -9.86 4.13
C TYR A 378 -19.03 -10.45 4.65
N SER A 379 -20.17 -9.90 4.23
CA SER A 379 -21.49 -10.32 4.72
C SER A 379 -21.79 -11.80 4.42
N THR A 380 -21.18 -12.35 3.37
CA THR A 380 -21.23 -13.77 3.02
C THR A 380 -19.99 -14.49 3.54
N GLY A 381 -20.09 -15.13 4.71
CA GLY A 381 -19.03 -15.96 5.28
C GLY A 381 -18.16 -15.30 6.36
N GLY A 382 -18.50 -14.06 6.76
CA GLY A 382 -17.92 -13.40 7.92
C GLY A 382 -18.82 -13.45 9.16
N SER A 383 -18.23 -13.32 10.35
CA SER A 383 -18.97 -13.28 11.61
C SER A 383 -18.28 -12.42 12.67
N ILE A 384 -19.06 -11.72 13.49
CA ILE A 384 -18.54 -11.03 14.68
C ILE A 384 -18.23 -12.08 15.75
N GLN A 385 -17.06 -11.95 16.35
CA GLN A 385 -16.54 -12.77 17.43
C GLN A 385 -16.24 -11.87 18.63
N ARG A 386 -16.17 -12.48 19.82
CA ARG A 386 -15.83 -11.78 21.06
C ARG A 386 -14.80 -12.57 21.86
N THR A 387 -13.79 -11.89 22.39
CA THR A 387 -12.76 -12.52 23.22
C THR A 387 -12.56 -11.68 24.48
N LYS A 388 -12.56 -12.34 25.64
CA LYS A 388 -12.30 -11.68 26.93
C LYS A 388 -10.79 -11.52 27.09
N VAL A 389 -10.33 -10.30 27.37
CA VAL A 389 -8.91 -9.97 27.53
C VAL A 389 -8.73 -9.04 28.73
N ALA A 390 -7.56 -9.12 29.37
CA ALA A 390 -7.17 -8.25 30.46
C ALA A 390 -6.19 -7.18 29.97
N ALA A 391 -6.44 -5.92 30.31
CA ALA A 391 -5.53 -4.80 30.00
C ALA A 391 -5.59 -3.76 31.12
N THR A 392 -4.49 -3.04 31.33
CA THR A 392 -4.47 -1.90 32.26
C THR A 392 -5.25 -0.74 31.66
N ASN A 393 -6.23 -0.25 32.41
CA ASN A 393 -7.02 0.90 32.01
C ASN A 393 -6.16 2.16 32.16
N PRO A 394 -5.91 2.92 31.08
CA PRO A 394 -5.01 4.08 31.13
C PRO A 394 -5.53 5.25 31.98
N ARG A 395 -6.82 5.31 32.32
CA ARG A 395 -7.41 6.40 33.12
C ARG A 395 -7.23 6.21 34.61
N ILE A 396 -7.38 4.97 35.07
CA ILE A 396 -7.36 4.62 36.50
C ILE A 396 -6.12 3.82 36.89
N ASN A 397 -5.33 3.38 35.90
CA ASN A 397 -4.13 2.57 36.07
C ASN A 397 -4.38 1.24 36.82
N GLU A 398 -5.54 0.63 36.59
CA GLU A 398 -5.94 -0.66 37.17
C GLU A 398 -6.14 -1.70 36.08
N LEU A 399 -5.82 -2.96 36.39
CA LEU A 399 -6.07 -4.09 35.50
C LEU A 399 -7.58 -4.34 35.40
N GLN A 400 -8.10 -4.37 34.16
CA GLN A 400 -9.51 -4.65 33.89
C GLN A 400 -9.66 -5.70 32.80
N GLU A 401 -10.65 -6.56 32.96
CA GLU A 401 -11.06 -7.49 31.91
C GLU A 401 -12.22 -6.92 31.11
N LYS A 402 -12.12 -6.94 29.78
CA LYS A 402 -13.21 -6.57 28.87
C LYS A 402 -13.33 -7.57 27.73
N HIS A 403 -14.53 -7.66 27.15
CA HIS A 403 -14.73 -8.33 25.88
C HIS A 403 -14.36 -7.39 24.73
N VAL A 404 -13.43 -7.84 23.89
CA VAL A 404 -13.10 -7.17 22.64
C VAL A 404 -13.81 -7.88 21.50
N LEU A 405 -14.54 -7.11 20.70
CA LEU A 405 -15.17 -7.57 19.47
C LEU A 405 -14.15 -7.57 18.34
N TRP A 406 -14.23 -8.57 17.49
CA TRP A 406 -13.40 -8.70 16.30
C TRP A 406 -14.17 -9.46 15.22
N PHE A 407 -13.79 -9.33 13.96
CA PHE A 407 -14.53 -9.93 12.86
C PHE A 407 -13.72 -11.06 12.22
N LYS A 408 -14.31 -12.25 12.13
CA LYS A 408 -13.68 -13.42 11.52
C LYS A 408 -14.24 -13.66 10.13
N THR A 409 -13.35 -13.87 9.17
CA THR A 409 -13.66 -14.46 7.86
C THR A 409 -13.05 -15.87 7.77
N GLN A 410 -13.13 -16.50 6.60
CA GLN A 410 -12.49 -17.78 6.34
C GLN A 410 -10.95 -17.75 6.53
N TYR A 411 -10.29 -16.64 6.17
CA TYR A 411 -8.82 -16.55 6.14
C TYR A 411 -8.26 -15.34 6.89
N THR A 412 -9.10 -14.51 7.49
CA THR A 412 -8.67 -13.27 8.13
C THR A 412 -9.37 -13.03 9.46
N ARG A 413 -8.67 -12.35 10.38
CA ARG A 413 -9.22 -11.81 11.62
C ARG A 413 -9.05 -10.31 11.59
N HIS A 414 -10.14 -9.56 11.63
CA HIS A 414 -10.10 -8.11 11.61
C HIS A 414 -10.31 -7.54 13.01
N VAL A 415 -9.46 -6.59 13.38
CA VAL A 415 -9.61 -5.71 14.54
C VAL A 415 -9.46 -4.25 14.12
N CYS A 416 -9.95 -3.31 14.92
CA CYS A 416 -9.75 -1.88 14.69
C CYS A 416 -8.96 -1.26 15.82
N LEU A 417 -8.10 -0.32 15.44
CA LEU A 417 -7.54 0.70 16.32
C LEU A 417 -8.14 2.04 15.87
N VAL A 418 -8.26 2.97 16.81
CA VAL A 418 -8.80 4.31 16.57
C VAL A 418 -7.77 5.37 16.96
N SER A 419 -8.10 6.65 16.76
CA SER A 419 -7.23 7.77 17.13
C SER A 419 -6.72 7.62 18.57
N ASP A 420 -5.40 7.51 18.72
CA ASP A 420 -4.75 7.27 20.01
C ASP A 420 -4.90 8.45 20.98
N ASP A 421 -5.01 9.65 20.42
CA ASP A 421 -5.19 10.91 21.16
C ASP A 421 -6.66 11.16 21.56
N SER A 422 -7.58 10.27 21.20
CA SER A 422 -9.01 10.41 21.49
C SER A 422 -9.44 9.69 22.77
N GLN A 423 -10.53 10.17 23.37
CA GLN A 423 -11.15 9.50 24.51
C GLN A 423 -11.57 8.06 24.17
N LEU A 424 -12.02 7.82 22.94
CA LEU A 424 -12.34 6.48 22.44
C LEU A 424 -11.08 5.61 22.32
N GLY A 425 -9.96 6.16 21.87
CA GLY A 425 -8.67 5.48 21.79
C GLY A 425 -8.25 4.90 23.15
N LEU A 426 -8.35 5.71 24.20
CA LEU A 426 -8.09 5.28 25.57
C LEU A 426 -9.03 4.15 26.06
N ASP A 427 -10.22 4.03 25.47
CA ASP A 427 -11.24 3.02 25.80
C ASP A 427 -11.20 1.77 24.90
N VAL A 428 -10.47 1.80 23.77
CA VAL A 428 -10.46 0.73 22.76
C VAL A 428 -9.06 0.15 22.57
N ASN A 429 -8.07 0.98 22.26
CA ASN A 429 -6.74 0.54 21.81
C ASN A 429 -6.03 -0.39 22.82
N PRO A 430 -6.01 -0.13 24.14
CA PRO A 430 -5.34 -1.00 25.11
C PRO A 430 -5.85 -2.44 25.10
N TRP A 431 -7.16 -2.62 25.01
CA TRP A 431 -7.78 -3.96 24.99
C TRP A 431 -7.54 -4.65 23.64
N VAL A 432 -7.57 -3.91 22.53
CA VAL A 432 -7.24 -4.47 21.21
C VAL A 432 -5.79 -4.93 21.16
N PHE A 433 -4.84 -4.17 21.69
CA PHE A 433 -3.45 -4.62 21.81
C PHE A 433 -3.29 -5.82 22.73
N SER A 434 -4.07 -5.90 23.81
CA SER A 434 -4.11 -7.11 24.65
C SER A 434 -4.64 -8.33 23.89
N LEU A 435 -5.68 -8.17 23.06
CA LEU A 435 -6.18 -9.23 22.17
C LEU A 435 -5.14 -9.68 21.14
N LEU A 436 -4.43 -8.74 20.52
CA LEU A 436 -3.37 -9.06 19.57
C LEU A 436 -2.23 -9.84 20.25
N LYS A 437 -1.79 -9.39 21.44
CA LYS A 437 -0.81 -10.13 22.27
C LYS A 437 -1.32 -11.52 22.63
N TYR A 438 -2.60 -11.64 22.98
CA TYR A 438 -3.23 -12.93 23.26
C TYR A 438 -3.21 -13.86 22.04
N TRP A 439 -3.53 -13.38 20.84
CA TRP A 439 -3.43 -14.18 19.61
C TRP A 439 -1.99 -14.58 19.29
N LEU A 440 -1.05 -13.65 19.43
CA LEU A 440 0.36 -13.94 19.26
C LEU A 440 0.92 -14.87 20.34
N LYS A 441 0.22 -15.13 21.45
CA LYS A 441 0.62 -16.15 22.44
C LYS A 441 -0.08 -17.48 22.21
N ALA A 442 -1.40 -17.43 22.02
CA ALA A 442 -2.26 -18.62 21.96
C ALA A 442 -1.92 -19.54 20.78
N VAL A 443 -1.25 -19.03 19.75
CA VAL A 443 -0.85 -19.81 18.57
C VAL A 443 0.54 -20.45 18.73
N PHE A 444 1.25 -20.24 19.85
CA PHE A 444 2.61 -20.73 20.11
C PHE A 444 2.66 -22.10 20.80
N VAL A 445 2.04 -23.09 20.17
CA VAL A 445 2.26 -24.49 20.48
C VAL A 445 2.36 -25.26 19.16
N PRO A 446 3.51 -25.84 18.73
CA PRO A 446 4.93 -25.56 18.99
C PRO A 446 5.66 -25.27 17.66
N VAL A 447 6.09 -24.05 17.39
CA VAL A 447 7.14 -23.84 16.36
C VAL A 447 8.49 -23.92 17.07
N ASN A 448 8.82 -25.08 17.63
CA ASN A 448 10.21 -25.41 18.01
C ASN A 448 11.00 -25.71 16.72
N ARG A 449 10.96 -24.77 15.78
CA ARG A 449 11.75 -24.79 14.56
C ARG A 449 13.04 -24.08 14.89
N GLN A 450 14.13 -24.81 14.84
CA GLN A 450 15.44 -24.22 14.80
C GLN A 450 15.76 -23.82 13.37
N PHE A 451 15.85 -22.52 13.09
CA PHE A 451 16.22 -22.01 11.78
C PHE A 451 17.18 -20.82 11.85
N SER A 452 17.83 -20.54 10.73
CA SER A 452 18.67 -19.36 10.54
C SER A 452 17.95 -18.41 9.58
N VAL A 453 17.64 -17.20 10.06
CA VAL A 453 16.94 -16.19 9.25
C VAL A 453 17.79 -15.81 8.04
N CYS A 454 19.10 -15.60 8.23
CA CYS A 454 20.01 -15.26 7.14
C CYS A 454 20.17 -16.39 6.12
N GLU A 455 20.30 -17.65 6.56
CA GLU A 455 20.41 -18.79 5.63
C GLU A 455 19.15 -18.93 4.77
N ASN A 456 17.96 -18.78 5.38
CA ASN A 456 16.70 -18.78 4.63
C ASN A 456 16.64 -17.64 3.60
N ILE A 457 17.10 -16.43 3.96
CA ILE A 457 17.21 -15.30 3.02
C ILE A 457 18.13 -15.66 1.85
N LEU A 458 19.33 -16.18 2.12
CA LEU A 458 20.31 -16.50 1.09
C LEU A 458 19.80 -17.61 0.14
N GLN A 459 19.18 -18.65 0.70
CA GLN A 459 18.60 -19.75 -0.08
C GLN A 459 17.45 -19.24 -0.96
N TYR A 460 16.54 -18.46 -0.39
CA TYR A 460 15.41 -17.89 -1.11
C TYR A 460 15.86 -16.94 -2.22
N ALA A 461 16.76 -16.01 -1.89
CA ALA A 461 17.32 -15.05 -2.84
C ALA A 461 18.04 -15.75 -4.00
N THR A 462 18.88 -16.75 -3.73
CA THR A 462 19.54 -17.57 -4.77
C THR A 462 18.51 -18.18 -5.73
N SER A 463 17.47 -18.82 -5.19
CA SER A 463 16.43 -19.47 -5.99
C SER A 463 15.63 -18.47 -6.83
N LYS A 464 15.16 -17.39 -6.21
CA LYS A 464 14.27 -16.42 -6.85
C LYS A 464 14.97 -15.48 -7.80
N LEU A 465 16.15 -14.98 -7.45
CA LEU A 465 16.93 -14.14 -8.36
C LEU A 465 17.31 -14.93 -9.61
N THR A 466 17.62 -16.22 -9.48
CA THR A 466 17.84 -17.09 -10.65
C THR A 466 16.63 -17.13 -11.59
N GLN A 467 15.41 -17.16 -11.03
CA GLN A 467 14.17 -17.07 -11.81
C GLN A 467 13.97 -15.69 -12.44
N TYR A 468 14.18 -14.61 -11.68
CA TYR A 468 14.01 -13.24 -12.15
C TYR A 468 14.96 -12.91 -13.29
N PHE A 469 16.26 -13.21 -13.13
CA PHE A 469 17.28 -12.90 -14.13
C PHE A 469 17.38 -13.93 -15.26
N LYS A 470 16.69 -15.07 -15.15
CA LYS A 470 16.80 -16.23 -16.07
C LYS A 470 18.26 -16.67 -16.28
N ARG A 471 19.09 -16.49 -15.26
CA ARG A 471 20.53 -16.81 -15.21
C ARG A 471 20.84 -17.33 -13.83
N GLU A 472 21.83 -18.18 -13.68
CA GLU A 472 22.23 -18.70 -12.37
C GLU A 472 22.74 -17.55 -11.48
N VAL A 473 22.09 -17.33 -10.36
CA VAL A 473 22.47 -16.33 -9.37
C VAL A 473 22.70 -17.02 -8.04
N ASN A 474 23.94 -16.97 -7.55
CA ASN A 474 24.33 -17.50 -6.26
C ASN A 474 24.72 -16.34 -5.34
N VAL A 475 23.99 -16.14 -4.25
CA VAL A 475 24.28 -15.06 -3.30
C VAL A 475 24.95 -15.59 -2.04
N LYS A 476 25.91 -14.82 -1.50
CA LYS A 476 26.54 -15.11 -0.21
C LYS A 476 26.68 -13.86 0.63
N LEU A 477 26.67 -14.07 1.94
CA LEU A 477 27.01 -13.06 2.92
C LEU A 477 28.54 -12.90 2.99
N ILE A 478 29.04 -11.68 2.87
CA ILE A 478 30.45 -11.31 3.00
C ILE A 478 30.62 -10.26 4.11
N ASP A 479 31.79 -10.30 4.75
CA ASP A 479 32.21 -9.25 5.68
C ASP A 479 32.64 -7.98 4.96
N THR A 480 32.56 -6.87 5.67
CA THR A 480 33.19 -5.61 5.29
C THR A 480 34.22 -5.22 6.35
N ASP A 481 34.98 -4.15 6.07
CA ASP A 481 35.93 -3.57 7.05
C ASP A 481 35.24 -3.07 8.33
N ASN A 482 33.93 -2.81 8.26
CA ASN A 482 33.13 -2.43 9.41
C ASN A 482 32.41 -3.66 9.98
N GLN A 483 32.74 -4.04 11.22
CA GLN A 483 32.12 -5.18 11.90
C GLN A 483 30.59 -5.12 12.06
N TYR A 484 29.99 -3.93 11.95
CA TYR A 484 28.55 -3.68 12.02
C TYR A 484 27.87 -3.67 10.65
N VAL A 485 28.63 -3.89 9.58
CA VAL A 485 28.14 -3.88 8.20
C VAL A 485 28.62 -5.13 7.47
N LYS A 486 27.67 -5.86 6.88
CA LYS A 486 27.94 -6.97 5.98
C LYS A 486 27.29 -6.69 4.63
N LYS A 487 27.61 -7.50 3.62
CA LYS A 487 26.94 -7.43 2.32
C LYS A 487 26.47 -8.79 1.85
N ILE A 488 25.30 -8.84 1.21
CA ILE A 488 24.87 -9.99 0.42
C ILE A 488 25.21 -9.69 -1.03
N VAL A 489 26.17 -10.42 -1.58
CA VAL A 489 26.68 -10.23 -2.95
C VAL A 489 26.43 -11.47 -3.79
N GLN A 490 26.23 -11.28 -5.10
CA GLN A 490 26.33 -12.36 -6.06
C GLN A 490 27.79 -12.84 -6.17
N MET A 491 28.03 -14.15 -6.16
CA MET A 491 29.32 -14.72 -6.52
C MET A 491 29.42 -14.90 -8.04
N GLU A 492 30.55 -14.49 -8.62
CA GLU A 492 30.81 -14.60 -10.05
C GLU A 492 30.83 -16.07 -10.49
N ALA A 493 29.88 -16.45 -11.33
CA ALA A 493 30.08 -17.54 -12.29
C ALA A 493 30.38 -16.86 -13.63
N ASP A 494 31.65 -16.88 -14.06
CA ASP A 494 32.16 -16.38 -15.35
C ASP A 494 31.33 -15.23 -15.97
N LEU A 495 31.45 -14.02 -15.41
CA LEU A 495 30.90 -12.80 -16.01
C LEU A 495 31.73 -12.40 -17.24
N GLN A 496 31.62 -13.17 -18.33
CA GLN A 496 32.11 -12.71 -19.64
C GLN A 496 31.09 -11.85 -20.40
N ASP A 497 29.83 -11.71 -19.96
CA ASP A 497 28.86 -10.83 -20.65
C ASP A 497 27.72 -10.27 -19.74
N GLY A 498 27.85 -9.00 -19.36
CA GLY A 498 26.74 -8.07 -19.07
C GLY A 498 26.23 -7.97 -17.62
N GLU A 499 25.77 -6.76 -17.25
CA GLU A 499 25.01 -6.46 -16.02
C GLU A 499 23.79 -7.40 -15.86
N LEU A 500 23.46 -7.80 -14.63
CA LEU A 500 22.23 -8.52 -14.32
C LEU A 500 21.04 -7.59 -14.59
N LYS A 501 20.38 -7.81 -15.72
CA LYS A 501 19.15 -7.10 -16.09
C LYS A 501 18.00 -8.07 -16.02
N ILE A 502 16.89 -7.63 -15.42
CA ILE A 502 15.62 -8.35 -15.51
C ILE A 502 15.29 -8.41 -17.02
N PRO A 503 15.27 -9.60 -17.65
CA PRO A 503 14.92 -9.70 -19.06
C PRO A 503 13.52 -9.12 -19.22
N GLN A 504 13.38 -8.12 -20.09
CA GLN A 504 12.16 -7.31 -20.24
C GLN A 504 10.90 -8.20 -20.20
N THR A 505 10.24 -8.22 -19.05
CA THR A 505 8.90 -8.74 -18.89
C THR A 505 7.97 -7.54 -19.00
N ASN A 506 7.03 -7.61 -19.93
CA ASN A 506 6.09 -6.53 -20.21
C ASN A 506 5.41 -6.04 -18.93
N ILE A 507 5.57 -4.75 -18.67
CA ILE A 507 4.94 -4.03 -17.57
C ILE A 507 3.65 -3.44 -18.12
N ASP A 508 2.54 -3.67 -17.43
CA ASP A 508 1.31 -2.94 -17.72
C ASP A 508 1.28 -1.60 -16.97
N GLN A 509 0.43 -0.68 -17.43
CA GLN A 509 0.28 0.65 -16.83
C GLN A 509 -0.40 0.64 -15.44
N SER A 510 -0.64 -0.52 -14.82
CA SER A 510 -1.26 -0.65 -13.50
C SER A 510 -0.29 -1.05 -12.39
N GLY A 511 0.99 -1.27 -12.70
CA GLY A 511 1.98 -1.69 -11.70
C GLY A 511 1.63 -3.05 -11.10
N LEU A 512 1.18 -3.97 -11.96
CA LEU A 512 0.93 -5.37 -11.63
C LEU A 512 1.77 -6.28 -12.54
N ILE A 513 2.78 -6.93 -11.97
CA ILE A 513 3.40 -8.12 -12.55
C ILE A 513 2.32 -9.20 -12.73
N LEU A 514 1.81 -9.35 -13.95
CA LEU A 514 1.08 -10.54 -14.40
C LEU A 514 1.97 -11.45 -15.25
N ALA A 515 3.26 -11.53 -14.95
CA ALA A 515 4.02 -12.72 -15.31
C ALA A 515 3.84 -13.73 -14.17
N ARG A 516 2.75 -14.52 -14.21
CA ARG A 516 2.75 -15.79 -13.47
C ARG A 516 4.01 -16.56 -13.93
N PRO A 517 4.78 -17.19 -13.04
CA PRO A 517 5.98 -17.97 -13.41
C PRO A 517 5.77 -18.96 -14.56
N ASP A 518 4.52 -19.36 -14.78
CA ASP A 518 4.08 -20.34 -15.78
C ASP A 518 3.37 -19.75 -17.02
N SER A 519 3.29 -18.42 -17.15
CA SER A 519 2.62 -17.76 -18.29
C SER A 519 3.52 -17.66 -19.53
N PHE A 520 2.91 -17.76 -20.72
CA PHE A 520 3.58 -17.55 -21.99
C PHE A 520 3.92 -16.05 -22.16
N ALA A 521 5.19 -15.73 -22.32
CA ALA A 521 5.68 -14.38 -22.61
C ALA A 521 6.42 -14.40 -23.96
N PRO A 522 5.82 -13.84 -25.03
CA PRO A 522 6.46 -13.73 -26.34
C PRO A 522 7.83 -13.02 -26.26
N ALA A 523 8.83 -13.54 -26.96
CA ALA A 523 10.07 -12.79 -27.18
C ALA A 523 9.78 -11.63 -28.14
N THR A 524 10.46 -10.50 -27.98
CA THR A 524 10.16 -9.29 -28.76
C THR A 524 11.42 -8.50 -29.09
N ASP A 525 11.55 -8.13 -30.36
CA ASP A 525 12.59 -7.25 -30.88
C ASP A 525 11.98 -5.93 -31.36
N ILE A 526 12.68 -4.82 -31.12
CA ILE A 526 12.28 -3.49 -31.57
C ILE A 526 13.41 -2.86 -32.40
N ILE A 527 13.08 -2.41 -33.61
CA ILE A 527 14.00 -1.74 -34.53
C ILE A 527 13.50 -0.31 -34.75
N ALA A 528 14.30 0.68 -34.34
CA ALA A 528 13.95 2.10 -34.44
C ALA A 528 14.96 2.85 -35.33
N ASN A 529 14.69 2.88 -36.64
CA ASN A 529 15.47 3.61 -37.64
C ASN A 529 14.58 4.63 -38.38
N ASP A 530 14.42 4.50 -39.71
CA ASP A 530 13.47 5.28 -40.51
C ASP A 530 12.00 4.92 -40.21
N LYS A 531 11.80 3.73 -39.64
CA LYS A 531 10.53 3.20 -39.14
C LYS A 531 10.77 2.65 -37.74
N TYR A 532 9.71 2.60 -36.94
CA TYR A 532 9.69 1.90 -35.67
C TYR A 532 8.99 0.55 -35.89
N THR A 533 9.70 -0.56 -35.78
CA THR A 533 9.16 -1.90 -36.07
C THR A 533 9.29 -2.80 -34.85
N ILE A 534 8.21 -3.50 -34.52
CA ILE A 534 8.14 -4.48 -33.43
C ILE A 534 7.96 -5.87 -34.06
N TYR A 535 8.82 -6.81 -33.70
CA TYR A 535 8.74 -8.23 -34.04
C TYR A 535 8.48 -9.04 -32.78
N MET A 536 7.52 -9.96 -32.82
CA MET A 536 7.13 -10.71 -31.64
C MET A 536 6.89 -12.19 -31.96
N ASP A 537 7.56 -13.07 -31.22
CA ASP A 537 7.44 -14.51 -31.39
C ASP A 537 6.15 -15.04 -30.75
N VAL A 538 5.16 -15.32 -31.58
CA VAL A 538 3.84 -15.86 -31.23
C VAL A 538 3.57 -17.24 -31.87
N PRO A 539 4.47 -18.24 -31.73
CA PRO A 539 4.37 -19.50 -32.44
C PRO A 539 3.16 -20.33 -31.99
N GLY A 540 2.27 -20.64 -32.94
CA GLY A 540 1.06 -21.43 -32.70
C GLY A 540 -0.12 -20.61 -32.19
N ILE A 541 -0.11 -19.30 -32.42
CA ILE A 541 -1.24 -18.39 -32.20
C ILE A 541 -1.71 -17.92 -33.58
N SER A 542 -3.02 -17.97 -33.83
CA SER A 542 -3.63 -17.43 -35.04
C SER A 542 -3.84 -15.92 -34.92
N GLU A 543 -3.95 -15.21 -36.04
CA GLU A 543 -4.14 -13.76 -36.04
C GLU A 543 -5.44 -13.33 -35.33
N GLU A 544 -6.49 -14.15 -35.43
CA GLU A 544 -7.76 -13.97 -34.71
C GLU A 544 -7.64 -14.12 -33.18
N ASP A 545 -6.64 -14.86 -32.70
CA ASP A 545 -6.34 -15.04 -31.27
C ASP A 545 -5.41 -13.92 -30.73
N ILE A 546 -5.08 -12.92 -31.57
CA ILE A 546 -4.37 -11.70 -31.17
C ILE A 546 -5.33 -10.51 -31.23
N GLU A 547 -5.56 -9.89 -30.08
CA GLU A 547 -6.28 -8.62 -29.97
C GLU A 547 -5.23 -7.50 -29.86
N MET A 548 -5.32 -6.50 -30.73
CA MET A 548 -4.42 -5.37 -30.70
C MET A 548 -5.18 -4.06 -30.80
N TYR A 549 -4.90 -3.15 -29.88
CA TYR A 549 -5.52 -1.84 -29.85
C TYR A 549 -4.55 -0.80 -29.34
N ARG A 550 -4.92 0.46 -29.49
CA ARG A 550 -4.06 1.59 -29.17
C ARG A 550 -4.79 2.57 -28.26
N GLN A 551 -4.08 3.05 -27.25
CA GLN A 551 -4.51 4.10 -26.32
C GLN A 551 -3.42 5.18 -26.31
N ASN A 552 -3.67 6.31 -27.00
CA ASN A 552 -2.71 7.40 -27.19
C ASN A 552 -1.37 6.91 -27.79
N VAL A 553 -0.25 7.20 -27.12
CA VAL A 553 1.10 6.75 -27.48
C VAL A 553 1.36 5.27 -27.18
N VAL A 554 0.39 4.50 -26.69
CA VAL A 554 0.63 3.11 -26.26
C VAL A 554 -0.15 2.12 -27.12
N THR A 555 0.58 1.18 -27.74
CA THR A 555 0.00 0.04 -28.43
C THR A 555 0.00 -1.17 -27.51
N ILE A 556 -1.16 -1.81 -27.40
CA ILE A 556 -1.41 -2.95 -26.52
C ILE A 556 -1.69 -4.17 -27.40
N VAL A 557 -0.96 -5.26 -27.17
CA VAL A 557 -1.10 -6.55 -27.85
C VAL A 557 -1.47 -7.61 -26.83
N LYS A 558 -2.60 -8.26 -27.00
CA LYS A 558 -3.07 -9.36 -26.18
C LYS A 558 -3.18 -10.62 -27.02
N GLY A 559 -3.02 -11.77 -26.39
CA GLY A 559 -3.35 -13.04 -27.03
C GLY A 559 -3.31 -14.20 -26.07
N ASN A 560 -3.69 -15.38 -26.55
CA ASN A 560 -3.70 -16.60 -25.74
C ASN A 560 -3.09 -17.77 -26.49
N ARG A 561 -1.99 -18.33 -25.96
CA ARG A 561 -1.38 -19.54 -26.51
C ARG A 561 -2.00 -20.78 -25.87
N LYS A 562 -2.99 -21.36 -26.55
CA LYS A 562 -3.67 -22.59 -26.10
C LYS A 562 -2.75 -23.81 -26.16
N LYS A 563 -2.98 -24.78 -25.27
CA LYS A 563 -2.34 -26.10 -25.34
C LYS A 563 -2.89 -26.86 -26.56
N PRO A 564 -2.05 -27.59 -27.32
CA PRO A 564 -2.51 -28.36 -28.48
C PRO A 564 -3.14 -29.71 -28.11
N TYR A 565 -3.33 -29.99 -26.82
CA TYR A 565 -3.86 -31.23 -26.26
C TYR A 565 -4.87 -30.92 -25.16
N GLN A 566 -5.79 -31.86 -24.93
CA GLN A 566 -6.83 -31.74 -23.89
C GLN A 566 -6.23 -31.97 -22.49
N GLU A 567 -6.89 -31.45 -21.45
CA GLU A 567 -6.37 -31.53 -20.08
C GLU A 567 -6.25 -32.97 -19.58
N GLU A 568 -7.12 -33.89 -20.02
CA GLU A 568 -7.06 -35.31 -19.64
C GLU A 568 -5.79 -36.02 -20.17
N GLN A 569 -5.10 -35.43 -21.14
CA GLN A 569 -3.84 -35.95 -21.69
C GLN A 569 -2.61 -35.45 -20.92
N SER A 570 -2.79 -34.59 -19.91
CA SER A 570 -1.69 -34.00 -19.14
C SER A 570 -0.86 -35.04 -18.38
N ASP A 571 -1.51 -36.10 -17.86
CA ASP A 571 -0.86 -37.20 -17.15
C ASP A 571 0.06 -38.06 -18.05
N HIS A 572 -0.07 -37.93 -19.37
CA HIS A 572 0.74 -38.64 -20.36
C HIS A 572 1.89 -37.78 -20.91
N ILE A 573 2.06 -36.55 -20.43
CA ILE A 573 3.15 -35.67 -20.83
C ILE A 573 4.46 -36.14 -20.20
N LYS A 574 5.34 -36.73 -21.03
CA LYS A 574 6.67 -37.16 -20.57
C LYS A 574 7.66 -36.00 -20.37
N LYS A 575 7.48 -34.89 -21.10
CA LYS A 575 8.30 -33.68 -21.01
C LYS A 575 7.53 -32.47 -21.56
N GLN A 576 7.63 -31.33 -20.89
CA GLN A 576 7.01 -30.07 -21.33
C GLN A 576 8.00 -28.91 -21.20
N GLU A 577 8.36 -28.30 -22.33
CA GLU A 577 9.21 -27.10 -22.37
C GLU A 577 8.45 -25.89 -22.94
N ARG A 578 7.39 -26.14 -23.71
CA ARG A 578 6.55 -25.10 -24.31
C ARG A 578 5.71 -24.42 -23.23
N LYS A 579 5.78 -23.09 -23.17
CA LYS A 579 4.91 -22.25 -22.35
C LYS A 579 3.60 -21.96 -23.05
N TYR A 580 2.52 -21.86 -22.28
CA TYR A 580 1.14 -21.64 -22.74
C TYR A 580 0.45 -20.60 -21.85
N GLY A 581 -0.70 -20.10 -22.29
CA GLY A 581 -1.53 -19.17 -21.55
C GLY A 581 -1.67 -17.79 -22.19
N GLU A 582 -2.41 -16.95 -21.51
CA GLU A 582 -2.69 -15.56 -21.90
C GLU A 582 -1.48 -14.67 -21.70
N PHE A 583 -1.33 -13.70 -22.59
CA PHE A 583 -0.31 -12.67 -22.52
C PHE A 583 -0.90 -11.30 -22.87
N THR A 584 -0.30 -10.25 -22.33
CA THR A 584 -0.59 -8.85 -22.68
C THR A 584 0.71 -8.07 -22.65
N LEU A 585 1.06 -7.42 -23.77
CA LEU A 585 2.26 -6.62 -23.94
C LEU A 585 1.86 -5.20 -24.32
N SER A 586 2.55 -4.20 -23.78
CA SER A 586 2.28 -2.79 -24.06
C SER A 586 3.55 -2.09 -24.52
N PHE A 587 3.47 -1.38 -25.64
CA PHE A 587 4.57 -0.68 -26.27
C PHE A 587 4.28 0.81 -26.30
N ARG A 588 5.10 1.61 -25.60
CA ARG A 588 5.07 3.07 -25.75
C ARG A 588 5.81 3.44 -27.03
N ILE A 589 5.09 4.04 -27.96
CA ILE A 589 5.58 4.45 -29.26
C ILE A 589 6.19 5.86 -29.12
N PRO A 590 7.41 6.08 -29.61
CA PRO A 590 8.01 7.41 -29.59
C PRO A 590 7.19 8.43 -30.38
N GLU A 591 7.23 9.68 -29.94
CA GLU A 591 6.42 10.79 -30.50
C GLU A 591 6.62 11.02 -32.00
N ASN A 592 7.80 10.67 -32.53
CA ASN A 592 8.12 10.79 -33.95
C ASN A 592 7.56 9.66 -34.84
N PHE A 593 6.82 8.71 -34.28
CA PHE A 593 6.20 7.57 -34.99
C PHE A 593 4.72 7.40 -34.58
N GLU A 594 4.09 8.45 -34.07
CA GLU A 594 2.81 8.39 -33.39
C GLU A 594 1.63 8.26 -34.37
N ARG A 595 1.60 8.97 -35.49
CA ARG A 595 0.37 9.15 -36.26
C ARG A 595 0.07 8.00 -37.22
N LYS A 596 1.09 7.34 -37.79
CA LYS A 596 0.92 6.35 -38.86
C LYS A 596 1.47 4.99 -38.47
N TRP A 597 0.57 4.04 -38.24
CA TRP A 597 0.93 2.65 -37.98
C TRP A 597 0.22 1.69 -38.95
N LYS A 598 0.89 0.58 -39.26
CA LYS A 598 0.38 -0.51 -40.09
C LYS A 598 0.72 -1.83 -39.42
N HIS A 599 -0.34 -2.58 -39.12
CA HIS A 599 -0.25 -3.98 -38.72
C HIS A 599 0.12 -4.85 -39.93
N PHE A 600 1.08 -5.76 -39.76
CA PHE A 600 1.55 -6.63 -40.84
C PHE A 600 1.17 -8.11 -40.66
N GLY A 601 0.29 -8.44 -39.71
CA GLY A 601 -0.16 -9.82 -39.51
C GLY A 601 0.89 -10.72 -38.86
N ILE A 602 0.56 -12.01 -38.77
CA ILE A 602 1.46 -13.06 -38.27
C ILE A 602 1.99 -13.87 -39.44
N GLU A 603 3.31 -13.92 -39.60
CA GLU A 603 3.97 -14.73 -40.62
C GLU A 603 4.97 -15.69 -39.93
N ASN A 604 4.87 -16.99 -40.22
CA ASN A 604 5.73 -18.04 -39.64
C ASN A 604 5.82 -18.01 -38.10
N GLY A 605 4.74 -17.60 -37.43
CA GLY A 605 4.69 -17.49 -35.97
C GLY A 605 5.32 -16.21 -35.40
N VAL A 606 5.63 -15.23 -36.25
CA VAL A 606 6.15 -13.91 -35.85
C VAL A 606 5.13 -12.83 -36.21
N LEU A 607 4.67 -12.09 -35.19
CA LEU A 607 3.82 -10.91 -35.35
C LEU A 607 4.71 -9.70 -35.68
N LYS A 608 4.32 -8.93 -36.69
CA LYS A 608 5.03 -7.71 -37.10
C LYS A 608 4.13 -6.47 -37.02
N ILE A 609 4.60 -5.45 -36.31
CA ILE A 609 3.92 -4.15 -36.18
C ILE A 609 4.89 -3.07 -36.67
N VAL A 610 4.43 -2.16 -37.53
CA VAL A 610 5.29 -1.11 -38.11
C VAL A 610 4.65 0.25 -37.93
N TYR A 611 5.44 1.22 -37.48
CA TYR A 611 5.10 2.63 -37.41
C TYR A 611 5.99 3.40 -38.36
N GLU A 612 5.38 4.24 -39.17
CA GLU A 612 6.08 5.14 -40.06
C GLU A 612 6.43 6.42 -39.30
N LYS A 613 7.57 7.01 -39.65
CA LYS A 613 7.96 8.28 -39.08
C LYS A 613 6.89 9.32 -39.43
N ASP A 614 6.47 10.07 -38.43
CA ASP A 614 5.58 11.20 -38.62
C ASP A 614 6.33 12.23 -39.46
N LYS A 615 5.81 12.47 -40.67
CA LYS A 615 6.26 13.56 -41.51
C LYS A 615 5.58 14.83 -41.02
N ASP A 616 6.11 15.44 -39.98
CA ASP A 616 5.67 16.77 -39.56
C ASP A 616 6.70 17.83 -39.94
N ASP A 617 6.17 19.01 -40.25
CA ASP A 617 6.83 20.21 -40.73
C ASP A 617 8.27 20.37 -40.27
N ILE A 618 9.17 20.49 -41.25
CA ILE A 618 10.48 21.08 -41.07
C ILE A 618 10.23 22.50 -40.56
N ILE A 619 10.31 22.74 -39.25
CA ILE A 619 10.54 24.08 -38.73
C ILE A 619 11.94 24.46 -39.25
N PRO A 620 12.07 25.43 -40.17
CA PRO A 620 13.37 25.83 -40.66
C PRO A 620 14.20 26.33 -39.47
N SER A 621 15.46 25.89 -39.41
CA SER A 621 16.47 26.27 -38.42
C SER A 621 16.88 27.75 -38.48
N LYS A 622 15.92 28.67 -38.31
CA LYS A 622 16.15 30.12 -38.32
C LYS A 622 15.79 30.86 -37.03
N PHE A 623 15.44 30.17 -35.94
CA PHE A 623 15.18 30.81 -34.64
C PHE A 623 16.04 30.26 -33.51
N VAL A 624 17.33 30.07 -33.76
CA VAL A 624 18.37 29.97 -32.70
C VAL A 624 19.43 31.02 -32.98
N SER A 625 19.13 32.26 -32.62
CA SER A 625 20.07 33.33 -32.25
C SER A 625 19.31 34.65 -32.17
N GLN A 626 18.76 34.94 -30.99
CA GLN A 626 18.62 36.29 -30.42
C GLN A 626 17.81 36.20 -29.11
N ALA A 627 18.52 35.92 -28.03
CA ALA A 627 18.24 36.40 -26.69
C ALA A 627 19.51 36.13 -25.88
N GLU A 628 20.46 37.07 -26.01
CA GLU A 628 21.47 37.36 -24.98
C GLU A 628 20.78 37.90 -23.72
#